data_AF-A0AAV3SV35-F1
#
_entry.id   AF-A0AAV3SV35-F1
#
_cell.length_a   1.000
_cell.length_b   1.000
_cell.length_c   1.000
_cell.angle_alpha   90.00
_cell.angle_beta   90.00
_cell.angle_gamma   90.00
#
_symmetry.space_group_name_H-M   'P 1'
#
loop_
_entity.id
_entity.type
_entity.pdbx_description
1 polymer ?
#
loop_
_entity_poly.entity_id
_entity_poly.type
_entity_poly.pdbx_seq_one_letter_code
_entity_poly.pdbx_strand_id
1 'polypeptide(L)'
;MSTDSGPTVTLVRNATVLATVGETAFLVDPLFAEQGALPPIDDTPNDRANPLVPMPDVDLSYDAVIVTHRHPDHFDDAAREALDADVPLFCQPAEADAFVEEGFTDVRPVGDEASFGGVAVHRTPGRHGHGELAEQMGPVSGFVLDGDETLYIAGDTVWYEPVAETLTAFDPDAVLLNGGAARFNRGEPITMGVDDVAAVREATDAAVAVVHMEAINHCLLTREELRAETDDVLVPDDGERIEF
;
A
#
# COMPACT_ATOMS: atom_id res chain seq x y z
N MET A 1 19.09 23.58 6.67
CA MET A 1 20.03 22.45 6.79
C MET A 1 19.25 21.29 6.24
N SER A 2 19.58 20.83 5.04
CA SER A 2 18.94 19.64 4.47
C SER A 2 19.50 18.47 5.29
N THR A 3 18.62 17.76 5.98
CA THR A 3 18.94 16.47 6.58
C THR A 3 18.86 15.48 5.42
N ASP A 4 20.02 14.99 4.97
CA ASP A 4 20.16 13.75 4.17
C ASP A 4 19.55 12.61 4.98
N SER A 5 18.24 12.44 4.94
CA SER A 5 17.56 11.32 5.58
C SER A 5 16.53 10.79 4.60
N GLY A 6 16.74 9.52 4.22
CA GLY A 6 15.89 8.66 3.42
C GLY A 6 14.40 8.94 3.53
N PRO A 7 13.59 8.50 2.54
CA PRO A 7 12.18 8.33 2.79
C PRO A 7 12.02 7.44 4.02
N THR A 8 10.96 7.67 4.79
CA THR A 8 10.70 6.86 5.98
C THR A 8 9.29 6.31 5.93
N VAL A 9 9.13 5.07 6.38
CA VAL A 9 7.85 4.38 6.38
C VAL A 9 7.62 3.81 7.76
N THR A 10 6.55 4.23 8.43
CA THR A 10 6.03 3.54 9.61
C THR A 10 4.92 2.62 9.17
N LEU A 11 5.11 1.30 9.34
CA LEU A 11 4.00 0.37 9.15
C LEU A 11 3.02 0.55 10.30
N VAL A 12 1.76 0.83 9.97
CA VAL A 12 0.69 0.82 10.96
C VAL A 12 0.13 -0.60 11.04
N ARG A 13 -0.52 -1.09 9.98
CA ARG A 13 -1.06 -2.45 9.89
C ARG A 13 -1.53 -2.72 8.46
N ASN A 14 -1.40 -3.95 7.95
CA ASN A 14 -1.77 -4.29 6.57
C ASN A 14 -1.03 -3.40 5.54
N ALA A 15 -1.75 -2.73 4.64
CA ALA A 15 -1.24 -1.71 3.73
C ALA A 15 -1.22 -0.30 4.34
N THR A 16 -1.80 -0.11 5.53
CA THR A 16 -1.81 1.20 6.18
C THR A 16 -0.42 1.57 6.63
N VAL A 17 0.15 2.61 6.03
CA VAL A 17 1.47 3.13 6.37
C VAL A 17 1.45 4.65 6.48
N LEU A 18 2.36 5.19 7.29
CA LEU A 18 2.78 6.59 7.20
C LEU A 18 4.07 6.65 6.39
N ALA A 19 3.98 7.20 5.19
CA ALA A 19 5.11 7.41 4.30
C ALA A 19 5.53 8.89 4.34
N THR A 20 6.76 9.18 4.75
CA THR A 20 7.31 10.54 4.76
C THR A 20 8.38 10.68 3.70
N VAL A 21 8.23 11.66 2.82
CA VAL A 21 9.22 12.06 1.81
C VAL A 21 9.51 13.56 1.98
N GLY A 22 10.77 13.89 2.22
CA GLY A 22 11.16 15.25 2.63
C GLY A 22 10.46 15.66 3.94
N GLU A 23 9.72 16.77 3.92
CA GLU A 23 8.95 17.26 5.07
C GLU A 23 7.46 16.86 5.04
N THR A 24 7.03 16.07 4.04
CA THR A 24 5.61 15.74 3.83
C THR A 24 5.31 14.31 4.24
N ALA A 25 4.32 14.13 5.13
CA ALA A 25 3.83 12.82 5.55
C ALA A 25 2.50 12.48 4.88
N PHE A 26 2.44 11.30 4.25
CA PHE A 26 1.26 10.72 3.64
C PHE A 26 0.76 9.53 4.45
N LEU A 27 -0.51 9.54 4.85
CA LEU A 27 -1.21 8.36 5.33
C LEU A 27 -1.73 7.58 4.13
N VAL A 28 -1.23 6.37 3.93
CA VAL A 28 -1.57 5.51 2.79
C VAL A 28 -2.52 4.42 3.25
N ASP A 29 -3.58 4.18 2.48
CA ASP A 29 -4.52 3.07 2.63
C ASP A 29 -5.02 2.84 4.07
N PRO A 30 -5.75 3.81 4.67
CA PRO A 30 -6.18 3.74 6.06
C PRO A 30 -7.23 2.63 6.30
N LEU A 31 -6.86 1.65 7.13
CA LEU A 31 -7.71 0.58 7.66
C LEU A 31 -7.85 0.75 9.18
N PHE A 32 -8.91 1.42 9.63
CA PHE A 32 -9.06 1.81 11.04
C PHE A 32 -10.02 0.94 11.85
N ALA A 33 -10.67 -0.05 11.23
CA ALA A 33 -11.50 -1.03 11.91
C ALA A 33 -10.78 -1.67 13.11
N GLU A 34 -11.52 -1.80 14.21
CA GLU A 34 -11.08 -2.59 15.36
C GLU A 34 -10.89 -4.06 14.95
N GLN A 35 -10.03 -4.76 15.70
CA GLN A 35 -9.76 -6.18 15.46
C GLN A 35 -11.05 -7.00 15.38
N GLY A 36 -11.26 -7.71 14.27
CA GLY A 36 -12.43 -8.55 14.03
C GLY A 36 -13.75 -7.82 13.79
N ALA A 37 -13.74 -6.51 13.51
CA ALA A 37 -14.95 -5.74 13.24
C ALA A 37 -15.52 -5.96 11.82
N LEU A 38 -14.68 -6.31 10.85
CA LEU A 38 -15.04 -6.58 9.47
C LEU A 38 -15.27 -8.09 9.25
N PRO A 39 -16.22 -8.48 8.37
CA PRO A 39 -16.41 -9.88 8.02
C PRO A 39 -15.14 -10.48 7.36
N PRO A 40 -14.97 -11.82 7.42
CA PRO A 40 -13.94 -12.48 6.63
C PRO A 40 -14.15 -12.23 5.14
N ILE A 41 -13.06 -12.21 4.37
CA ILE A 41 -13.17 -12.33 2.93
C ILE A 41 -13.59 -13.76 2.59
N ASP A 42 -14.69 -13.88 1.84
CA ASP A 42 -15.29 -15.14 1.43
C ASP A 42 -14.41 -15.91 0.43
N ASP A 43 -14.68 -17.21 0.26
CA ASP A 43 -13.92 -18.13 -0.60
C ASP A 43 -12.41 -18.20 -0.30
N THR A 44 -12.06 -18.17 0.99
CA THR A 44 -10.68 -18.27 1.47
C THR A 44 -10.52 -19.47 2.42
N PRO A 45 -9.29 -19.88 2.79
CA PRO A 45 -9.08 -21.08 3.59
C PRO A 45 -9.58 -21.02 5.04
N ASN A 46 -10.04 -19.85 5.52
CA ASN A 46 -10.50 -19.64 6.88
C ASN A 46 -11.55 -18.51 6.97
N ASP A 47 -12.35 -18.52 8.04
CA ASP A 47 -13.47 -17.61 8.28
C ASP A 47 -13.18 -16.56 9.37
N ARG A 48 -11.91 -16.24 9.60
CA ARG A 48 -11.49 -15.29 10.65
C ARG A 48 -11.94 -13.87 10.28
N ALA A 49 -12.63 -13.21 11.19
CA ALA A 49 -13.00 -11.81 11.04
C ALA A 49 -11.76 -10.90 10.98
N ASN A 50 -11.87 -9.81 10.22
CA ASN A 50 -10.79 -8.88 9.92
C ASN A 50 -10.96 -7.55 10.69
N PRO A 51 -9.88 -6.80 10.93
CA PRO A 51 -8.48 -7.23 10.82
C PRO A 51 -8.13 -8.27 11.88
N LEU A 52 -7.14 -9.11 11.61
CA LEU A 52 -6.72 -10.23 12.46
C LEU A 52 -5.98 -9.78 13.73
N VAL A 53 -5.42 -8.57 13.72
CA VAL A 53 -4.58 -7.98 14.76
C VAL A 53 -5.11 -6.59 15.12
N PRO A 54 -4.93 -6.11 16.36
CA PRO A 54 -5.37 -4.76 16.75
C PRO A 54 -4.54 -3.67 16.07
N MET A 55 -5.07 -2.45 16.05
CA MET A 55 -4.31 -1.27 15.64
C MET A 55 -3.18 -1.03 16.66
N PRO A 56 -1.92 -0.84 16.23
CA PRO A 56 -0.85 -0.46 17.17
C PRO A 56 -1.01 0.99 17.63
N ASP A 57 -0.33 1.31 18.73
CA ASP A 57 -0.24 2.69 19.24
C ASP A 57 0.86 3.44 18.47
N VAL A 58 0.46 4.17 17.43
CA VAL A 58 1.34 4.93 16.52
C VAL A 58 0.79 6.35 16.39
N ASP A 59 1.68 7.35 16.36
CA ASP A 59 1.31 8.73 16.05
C ASP A 59 0.95 8.85 14.56
N LEU A 60 -0.36 8.96 14.27
CA LEU A 60 -0.92 9.12 12.93
C LEU A 60 -0.98 10.58 12.49
N SER A 61 0.10 11.34 12.71
CA SER A 61 0.23 12.69 12.17
C SER A 61 0.60 12.64 10.68
N TYR A 62 -0.25 13.20 9.82
CA TYR A 62 -0.06 13.24 8.36
C TYR A 62 -0.53 14.58 7.78
N ASP A 63 -0.06 14.90 6.59
CA ASP A 63 -0.44 16.11 5.84
C ASP A 63 -1.46 15.82 4.73
N ALA A 64 -1.43 14.60 4.19
CA ALA A 64 -2.33 14.13 3.13
C ALA A 64 -2.63 12.63 3.26
N VAL A 65 -3.66 12.19 2.56
CA VAL A 65 -4.06 10.78 2.46
C VAL A 65 -3.88 10.31 1.02
N ILE A 66 -3.38 9.09 0.83
CA ILE A 66 -3.39 8.38 -0.45
C ILE A 66 -4.25 7.13 -0.27
N VAL A 67 -5.23 6.95 -1.14
CA VAL A 67 -5.98 5.69 -1.26
C VAL A 67 -5.70 5.07 -2.61
N THR A 68 -5.04 3.91 -2.61
CA THR A 68 -4.61 3.20 -3.81
C THR A 68 -5.78 2.67 -4.61
N HIS A 69 -6.75 2.11 -3.89
CA HIS A 69 -8.03 1.63 -4.36
C HIS A 69 -8.97 1.41 -3.16
N ARG A 70 -10.26 1.16 -3.42
CA ARG A 70 -11.30 1.15 -2.38
C ARG A 70 -11.73 -0.24 -1.90
N HIS A 71 -10.83 -1.22 -1.89
CA HIS A 71 -11.13 -2.45 -1.16
C HIS A 71 -11.17 -2.19 0.35
N PRO A 72 -12.02 -2.92 1.12
CA PRO A 72 -12.23 -2.64 2.54
C PRO A 72 -10.99 -2.75 3.43
N ASP A 73 -9.94 -3.44 2.99
CA ASP A 73 -8.66 -3.56 3.70
C ASP A 73 -7.66 -2.44 3.37
N HIS A 74 -8.04 -1.50 2.49
CA HIS A 74 -7.31 -0.29 2.13
C HIS A 74 -8.06 0.99 2.48
N PHE A 75 -9.39 0.95 2.48
CA PHE A 75 -10.22 2.07 2.91
C PHE A 75 -11.54 1.55 3.48
N ASP A 76 -11.73 1.67 4.79
CA ASP A 76 -12.91 1.18 5.48
C ASP A 76 -13.82 2.30 6.01
N ASP A 77 -15.01 1.92 6.47
CA ASP A 77 -15.96 2.87 7.06
C ASP A 77 -15.39 3.59 8.29
N ALA A 78 -14.55 2.91 9.08
CA ALA A 78 -13.92 3.54 10.24
C ALA A 78 -12.92 4.63 9.82
N ALA A 79 -12.14 4.41 8.76
CA ALA A 79 -11.29 5.44 8.17
C ALA A 79 -12.12 6.60 7.61
N ARG A 80 -13.19 6.30 6.86
CA ARG A 80 -14.12 7.32 6.33
C ARG A 80 -14.68 8.21 7.45
N GLU A 81 -15.01 7.64 8.60
CA GLU A 81 -15.57 8.38 9.74
C GLU A 81 -14.53 9.14 10.57
N ALA A 82 -13.28 8.68 10.56
CA ALA A 82 -12.19 9.29 11.32
C ALA A 82 -11.49 10.44 10.59
N LEU A 83 -11.42 10.38 9.26
CA LEU A 83 -10.75 11.39 8.44
C LEU A 83 -11.57 12.69 8.37
N ASP A 84 -10.88 13.82 8.43
CA ASP A 84 -11.50 15.13 8.20
C ASP A 84 -11.99 15.25 6.75
N ALA A 85 -13.16 15.87 6.57
CA ALA A 85 -13.78 16.00 5.26
C ALA A 85 -12.95 16.85 4.27
N ASP A 86 -12.07 17.73 4.75
CA ASP A 86 -11.19 18.58 3.93
C ASP A 86 -9.75 18.09 3.87
N VAL A 87 -9.46 16.86 4.31
CA VAL A 87 -8.13 16.26 4.13
C VAL A 87 -7.78 16.19 2.64
N PRO A 88 -6.54 16.59 2.23
CA PRO A 88 -6.05 16.35 0.88
C PRO A 88 -6.01 14.85 0.58
N LEU A 89 -6.99 14.34 -0.16
CA LEU A 89 -7.13 12.91 -0.45
C LEU A 89 -6.77 12.63 -1.91
N PHE A 90 -5.65 11.96 -2.12
CA PHE A 90 -5.20 11.48 -3.43
C PHE A 90 -5.75 10.08 -3.70
N CYS A 91 -6.31 9.89 -4.90
CA CYS A 91 -6.87 8.61 -5.30
C CYS A 91 -6.71 8.38 -6.81
N GLN A 92 -7.03 7.17 -7.28
CA GLN A 92 -7.16 6.93 -8.71
C GLN A 92 -8.44 7.60 -9.29
N PRO A 93 -8.43 8.05 -10.56
CA PRO A 93 -9.54 8.81 -11.13
C PRO A 93 -10.88 8.08 -11.14
N ALA A 94 -10.86 6.75 -11.24
CA ALA A 94 -12.07 5.92 -11.31
C ALA A 94 -12.92 5.96 -10.03
N GLU A 95 -12.35 6.41 -8.91
CA GLU A 95 -12.95 6.33 -7.58
C GLU A 95 -13.24 7.70 -6.95
N ALA A 96 -12.82 8.79 -7.60
CA ALA A 96 -12.94 10.15 -7.05
C ALA A 96 -14.38 10.56 -6.76
N ASP A 97 -15.31 10.23 -7.66
CA ASP A 97 -16.73 10.56 -7.49
C ASP A 97 -17.30 9.93 -6.20
N ALA A 98 -16.88 8.72 -5.86
CA ALA A 98 -17.36 8.04 -4.67
C ALA A 98 -16.87 8.70 -3.38
N PHE A 99 -15.63 9.17 -3.32
CA PHE A 99 -15.14 9.95 -2.18
C PHE A 99 -15.91 11.27 -2.01
N VAL A 100 -16.25 11.94 -3.11
CA VAL A 100 -17.08 13.15 -3.06
C VAL A 100 -18.48 12.85 -2.55
N GLU A 101 -19.10 11.76 -3.01
CA GLU A 101 -20.41 11.30 -2.53
C GLU A 101 -20.40 10.93 -1.03
N GLU A 102 -19.25 10.47 -0.53
CA GLU A 102 -19.02 10.15 0.88
C GLU A 102 -18.73 11.36 1.77
N GLY A 103 -18.60 12.55 1.17
CA GLY A 103 -18.50 13.82 1.88
C GLY A 103 -17.10 14.43 1.94
N PHE A 104 -16.10 13.83 1.29
CA PHE A 104 -14.79 14.45 1.14
C PHE A 104 -14.86 15.64 0.20
N THR A 105 -14.15 16.72 0.55
CA THR A 105 -14.24 18.04 -0.10
C THR A 105 -12.95 18.47 -0.80
N ASP A 106 -11.81 17.84 -0.49
CA ASP A 106 -10.53 18.03 -1.18
C ASP A 106 -10.03 16.70 -1.79
N VAL A 107 -10.84 16.15 -2.72
CA VAL A 107 -10.51 14.93 -3.47
C VAL A 107 -9.66 15.28 -4.69
N ARG A 108 -8.50 14.64 -4.81
CA ARG A 108 -7.45 14.91 -5.80
C ARG A 108 -7.15 13.66 -6.63
N PRO A 109 -7.96 13.36 -7.67
CA PRO A 109 -7.68 12.25 -8.57
C PRO A 109 -6.35 12.45 -9.29
N VAL A 110 -5.45 11.47 -9.19
CA VAL A 110 -4.15 11.50 -9.87
C VAL A 110 -4.29 10.81 -11.23
N GLY A 111 -4.36 11.59 -12.30
CA GLY A 111 -4.38 11.04 -13.67
C GLY A 111 -3.08 10.32 -13.99
N ASP A 112 -2.03 11.12 -14.16
CA ASP A 112 -0.64 10.69 -14.34
C ASP A 112 0.23 11.22 -13.18
N GLU A 113 0.09 12.51 -12.85
CA GLU A 113 0.87 13.21 -11.83
C GLU A 113 0.00 14.22 -11.07
N ALA A 114 0.30 14.41 -9.79
CA ALA A 114 -0.12 15.52 -8.96
C ALA A 114 1.08 16.01 -8.12
N SER A 115 0.90 17.06 -7.30
CA SER A 115 1.94 17.50 -6.37
C SER A 115 1.36 17.97 -5.04
N PHE A 116 2.15 17.79 -3.97
CA PHE A 116 1.79 18.22 -2.63
C PHE A 116 3.03 18.38 -1.75
N GLY A 117 3.11 19.48 -1.00
CA GLY A 117 4.21 19.67 -0.03
C GLY A 117 5.63 19.67 -0.63
N GLY A 118 5.78 19.87 -1.94
CA GLY A 118 7.06 19.76 -2.63
C GLY A 118 7.37 18.36 -3.16
N VAL A 119 6.48 17.39 -2.96
CA VAL A 119 6.55 16.02 -3.49
C VAL A 119 5.65 15.88 -4.71
N ALA A 120 6.18 15.38 -5.82
CA ALA A 120 5.41 14.93 -6.96
C ALA A 120 4.83 13.54 -6.68
N VAL A 121 3.55 13.35 -7.00
CA VAL A 121 2.79 12.12 -6.75
C VAL A 121 2.39 11.55 -8.09
N HIS A 122 3.10 10.52 -8.54
CA HIS A 122 2.85 9.87 -9.82
C HIS A 122 2.01 8.61 -9.62
N ARG A 123 0.92 8.47 -10.37
CA ARG A 123 0.13 7.24 -10.34
C ARG A 123 0.78 6.20 -11.26
N THR A 124 0.98 5.00 -10.74
CA THR A 124 1.53 3.88 -11.50
C THR A 124 0.45 2.83 -11.74
N PRO A 125 0.51 2.08 -12.85
CA PRO A 125 -0.42 1.00 -13.08
C PRO A 125 -0.19 -0.15 -12.07
N GLY A 126 -1.26 -0.85 -11.71
CA GLY A 126 -1.22 -2.08 -10.93
C GLY A 126 -2.09 -3.17 -11.55
N ARG A 127 -1.81 -4.42 -11.20
CA ARG A 127 -2.59 -5.59 -11.64
C ARG A 127 -2.86 -6.51 -10.45
N HIS A 128 -4.10 -6.49 -9.97
CA HIS A 128 -4.52 -7.24 -8.79
C HIS A 128 -4.87 -8.70 -9.13
N GLY A 129 -3.83 -9.50 -9.36
CA GLY A 129 -3.92 -10.93 -9.66
C GLY A 129 -3.64 -11.30 -11.11
N HIS A 130 -4.16 -12.46 -11.51
CA HIS A 130 -3.77 -13.15 -12.74
C HIS A 130 -4.97 -13.49 -13.62
N GLY A 131 -4.80 -13.35 -14.94
CA GLY A 131 -5.83 -13.71 -15.92
C GLY A 131 -7.19 -13.05 -15.66
N GLU A 132 -8.27 -13.82 -15.80
CA GLU A 132 -9.65 -13.35 -15.60
C GLU A 132 -9.95 -12.88 -14.16
N LEU A 133 -9.17 -13.34 -13.17
CA LEU A 133 -9.34 -12.90 -11.78
C LEU A 133 -8.90 -11.44 -11.63
N ALA A 134 -7.84 -11.02 -12.31
CA ALA A 134 -7.38 -9.62 -12.29
C ALA A 134 -8.45 -8.64 -12.81
N GLU A 135 -9.20 -9.04 -13.84
CA GLU A 135 -10.30 -8.24 -14.37
C GLU A 135 -11.46 -8.11 -13.37
N GLN A 136 -11.70 -9.14 -12.55
CA GLN A 136 -12.74 -9.14 -11.53
C GLN A 136 -12.37 -8.31 -10.29
N MET A 137 -11.09 -8.27 -9.94
CA MET A 137 -10.59 -7.46 -8.81
C MET A 137 -10.68 -5.95 -9.07
N GLY A 138 -10.90 -5.53 -10.32
CA GLY A 138 -11.09 -4.13 -10.67
C GLY A 138 -9.78 -3.33 -10.73
N PRO A 139 -9.88 -2.00 -10.97
CA PRO A 139 -8.72 -1.15 -11.12
C PRO A 139 -8.03 -0.91 -9.77
N VAL A 140 -6.71 -1.03 -9.79
CA VAL A 140 -5.81 -0.72 -8.67
C VAL A 140 -4.67 0.14 -9.20
N SER A 141 -4.07 0.94 -8.33
CA SER A 141 -2.93 1.78 -8.67
C SER A 141 -1.83 1.69 -7.61
N GLY A 142 -0.59 1.84 -8.04
CA GLY A 142 0.53 2.21 -7.16
C GLY A 142 0.81 3.71 -7.27
N PHE A 143 1.74 4.20 -6.45
CA PHE A 143 2.15 5.60 -6.44
C PHE A 143 3.65 5.74 -6.24
N VAL A 144 4.28 6.62 -7.02
CA VAL A 144 5.64 7.10 -6.74
C VAL A 144 5.54 8.47 -6.10
N LEU A 145 6.20 8.63 -4.95
CA LEU A 145 6.37 9.88 -4.23
C LEU A 145 7.78 10.37 -4.52
N ASP A 146 7.90 11.37 -5.40
CA ASP A 146 9.16 11.89 -5.94
C ASP A 146 9.42 13.30 -5.34
N GLY A 147 10.34 13.37 -4.38
CA GLY A 147 10.75 14.60 -3.70
C GLY A 147 12.25 14.82 -3.81
N ASP A 148 12.90 15.12 -2.69
CA ASP A 148 14.37 15.07 -2.63
C ASP A 148 14.90 13.63 -2.73
N GLU A 149 14.04 12.67 -2.37
CA GLU A 149 14.21 11.22 -2.52
C GLU A 149 12.90 10.61 -3.02
N THR A 150 12.98 9.39 -3.56
CA THR A 150 11.89 8.75 -4.27
C THR A 150 11.45 7.46 -3.59
N LEU A 151 10.18 7.39 -3.19
CA LEU A 151 9.55 6.19 -2.65
C LEU A 151 8.50 5.66 -3.64
N TYR A 152 8.67 4.41 -4.08
CA TYR A 152 7.66 3.71 -4.88
C TYR A 152 6.79 2.80 -4.01
N ILE A 153 5.49 3.08 -3.93
CA ILE A 153 4.48 2.25 -3.28
C ILE A 153 3.74 1.48 -4.38
N ALA A 154 3.99 0.17 -4.48
CA ALA A 154 3.46 -0.64 -5.58
C ALA A 154 1.93 -0.84 -5.52
N GLY A 155 1.36 -0.79 -4.31
CA GLY A 155 -0.05 -1.12 -4.07
C GLY A 155 -0.35 -2.60 -4.32
N ASP A 156 -1.63 -2.92 -4.48
CA ASP A 156 -2.11 -4.28 -4.71
C ASP A 156 -1.86 -4.74 -6.15
N THR A 157 -0.62 -5.12 -6.44
CA THR A 157 -0.21 -5.63 -7.74
C THR A 157 0.61 -6.92 -7.61
N VAL A 158 0.56 -7.77 -8.63
CA VAL A 158 1.52 -8.87 -8.82
C VAL A 158 2.73 -8.36 -9.61
N TRP A 159 3.82 -9.14 -9.67
CA TRP A 159 4.94 -8.81 -10.55
C TRP A 159 4.52 -8.92 -12.03
N TYR A 160 4.77 -7.85 -12.80
CA TYR A 160 4.55 -7.80 -14.23
C TYR A 160 5.31 -6.62 -14.86
N GLU A 161 5.39 -6.61 -16.20
CA GLU A 161 6.25 -5.68 -16.95
C GLU A 161 6.15 -4.21 -16.52
N PRO A 162 4.97 -3.60 -16.32
CA PRO A 162 4.84 -2.22 -15.83
C PRO A 162 5.43 -1.94 -14.44
N VAL A 163 5.56 -2.94 -13.56
CA VAL A 163 6.31 -2.75 -12.30
C VAL A 163 7.78 -2.55 -12.62
N ALA A 164 8.36 -3.37 -13.50
CA ALA A 164 9.75 -3.21 -13.94
C ALA A 164 9.97 -1.90 -14.73
N GLU A 165 9.01 -1.50 -15.57
CA GLU A 165 9.03 -0.20 -16.27
C GLU A 165 9.00 0.97 -15.27
N THR A 166 8.18 0.86 -14.21
CA THR A 166 8.11 1.88 -13.14
C THR A 166 9.44 1.98 -12.40
N LEU A 167 10.01 0.85 -11.97
CA LEU A 167 11.33 0.81 -11.32
C LEU A 167 12.40 1.46 -12.20
N THR A 168 12.40 1.15 -13.49
CA THR A 168 13.37 1.71 -14.46
C THR A 168 13.15 3.21 -14.71
N ALA A 169 11.90 3.65 -14.78
CA ALA A 169 11.57 5.02 -15.14
C ALA A 169 11.83 6.02 -13.99
N PHE A 170 11.57 5.59 -12.76
CA PHE A 170 11.68 6.46 -11.58
C PHE A 170 12.96 6.23 -10.78
N ASP A 171 13.64 5.08 -10.94
CA ASP A 171 14.88 4.74 -10.22
C ASP A 171 14.78 5.06 -8.71
N PRO A 172 13.79 4.49 -8.00
CA PRO A 172 13.44 4.93 -6.65
C PRO A 172 14.53 4.58 -5.63
N ASP A 173 14.68 5.39 -4.59
CA ASP A 173 15.56 5.08 -3.46
C ASP A 173 15.00 3.92 -2.62
N ALA A 174 13.67 3.85 -2.51
CA ALA A 174 12.96 2.83 -1.76
C ALA A 174 11.71 2.31 -2.46
N VAL A 175 11.39 1.03 -2.24
CA VAL A 175 10.20 0.36 -2.78
C VAL A 175 9.42 -0.30 -1.65
N LEU A 176 8.12 -0.03 -1.58
CA LEU A 176 7.18 -0.63 -0.66
C LEU A 176 6.21 -1.55 -1.41
N LEU A 177 6.22 -2.83 -1.04
CA LEU A 177 5.43 -3.88 -1.70
C LEU A 177 4.33 -4.41 -0.79
N ASN A 178 3.18 -4.74 -1.36
CA ASN A 178 2.12 -5.49 -0.68
C ASN A 178 2.35 -6.99 -0.92
N GLY A 179 2.98 -7.66 0.05
CA GLY A 179 3.51 -9.02 -0.08
C GLY A 179 2.77 -10.08 0.75
N GLY A 180 1.47 -9.94 0.98
CA GLY A 180 0.68 -10.92 1.75
C GLY A 180 0.42 -12.24 1.05
N ALA A 181 0.77 -12.37 -0.23
CA ALA A 181 0.34 -13.44 -1.13
C ALA A 181 -1.15 -13.77 -0.98
N ALA A 182 -1.96 -12.70 -0.92
CA ALA A 182 -3.41 -12.71 -0.77
C ALA A 182 -4.01 -13.71 -1.77
N ARG A 183 -4.87 -14.64 -1.35
CA ARG A 183 -5.47 -15.61 -2.28
C ARG A 183 -6.81 -16.18 -1.84
N PHE A 184 -7.61 -16.53 -2.84
CA PHE A 184 -8.82 -17.34 -2.68
C PHE A 184 -8.48 -18.85 -2.67
N ASN A 185 -9.49 -19.71 -2.45
CA ASN A 185 -9.35 -21.17 -2.51
C ASN A 185 -8.93 -21.70 -3.90
N ARG A 186 -9.06 -20.87 -4.94
CA ARG A 186 -8.72 -21.21 -6.33
C ARG A 186 -7.95 -20.06 -6.97
N GLY A 187 -7.05 -20.42 -7.87
CA GLY A 187 -6.23 -19.47 -8.61
C GLY A 187 -4.90 -19.18 -7.93
N GLU A 188 -4.16 -18.28 -8.56
CA GLU A 188 -2.89 -17.76 -8.07
C GLU A 188 -3.12 -16.59 -7.09
N PRO A 189 -2.11 -16.18 -6.31
CA PRO A 189 -2.20 -14.98 -5.49
C PRO A 189 -2.64 -13.74 -6.28
N ILE A 190 -3.36 -12.84 -5.61
CA ILE A 190 -3.83 -11.55 -6.14
C ILE A 190 -2.89 -10.39 -5.78
N THR A 191 -1.98 -10.60 -4.82
CA THR A 191 -0.88 -9.69 -4.46
C THR A 191 0.45 -10.45 -4.49
N MET A 192 1.57 -9.74 -4.32
CA MET A 192 2.90 -10.32 -4.40
C MET A 192 3.11 -11.44 -3.38
N GLY A 193 3.76 -12.53 -3.81
CA GLY A 193 4.37 -13.53 -2.95
C GLY A 193 5.89 -13.48 -2.96
N VAL A 194 6.54 -14.52 -2.42
CA VAL A 194 8.00 -14.64 -2.35
C VAL A 194 8.67 -14.44 -3.71
N ASP A 195 8.17 -15.13 -4.75
CA ASP A 195 8.76 -15.07 -6.10
C ASP A 195 8.63 -13.67 -6.72
N ASP A 196 7.51 -12.97 -6.49
CA ASP A 196 7.30 -11.60 -6.96
C ASP A 196 8.26 -10.62 -6.24
N VAL A 197 8.40 -10.76 -4.92
CA VAL A 197 9.31 -9.92 -4.11
C VAL A 197 10.76 -10.14 -4.54
N ALA A 198 11.17 -11.40 -4.77
CA ALA A 198 12.49 -11.71 -5.31
C ALA A 198 12.71 -11.10 -6.70
N ALA A 199 11.71 -11.14 -7.58
CA ALA A 199 11.80 -10.52 -8.90
C ALA A 199 11.96 -8.99 -8.82
N VAL A 200 11.25 -8.31 -7.89
CA VAL A 200 11.46 -6.88 -7.63
C VAL A 200 12.89 -6.62 -7.15
N ARG A 201 13.36 -7.39 -6.17
CA ARG A 201 14.71 -7.26 -5.60
C ARG A 201 15.81 -7.47 -6.65
N GLU A 202 15.61 -8.37 -7.61
CA GLU A 202 16.54 -8.56 -8.74
C GLU A 202 16.50 -7.40 -9.76
N ALA A 203 15.38 -6.69 -9.86
CA ALA A 203 15.16 -5.65 -10.85
C ALA A 203 15.61 -4.24 -10.41
N THR A 204 15.90 -4.02 -9.13
CA THR A 204 16.36 -2.72 -8.61
C THR A 204 17.43 -2.89 -7.54
N ASP A 205 18.33 -1.89 -7.41
CA ASP A 205 19.28 -1.78 -6.30
C ASP A 205 18.67 -1.07 -5.06
N ALA A 206 17.49 -0.45 -5.21
CA ALA A 206 16.74 0.24 -4.15
C ALA A 206 16.54 -0.60 -2.88
N ALA A 207 16.31 0.05 -1.75
CA ALA A 207 15.87 -0.64 -0.55
C ALA A 207 14.41 -1.13 -0.74
N VAL A 208 14.13 -2.39 -0.41
CA VAL A 208 12.79 -2.99 -0.58
C VAL A 208 12.21 -3.31 0.79
N ALA A 209 10.99 -2.82 1.06
CA ALA A 209 10.20 -3.18 2.23
C ALA A 209 8.89 -3.86 1.83
N VAL A 210 8.42 -4.80 2.65
CA VAL A 210 7.21 -5.58 2.38
C VAL A 210 6.21 -5.50 3.52
N VAL A 211 4.98 -5.09 3.19
CA VAL A 211 3.84 -4.92 4.09
C VAL A 211 2.64 -5.74 3.58
N HIS A 212 1.40 -5.45 4.04
CA HIS A 212 0.18 -6.19 3.66
C HIS A 212 0.22 -7.66 4.09
N MET A 213 0.68 -7.93 5.32
CA MET A 213 0.84 -9.29 5.84
C MET A 213 0.13 -9.45 7.18
N GLU A 214 -0.39 -10.66 7.45
CA GLU A 214 -0.87 -11.10 8.77
C GLU A 214 -2.01 -10.29 9.40
N ALA A 215 -2.62 -9.36 8.66
CA ALA A 215 -3.72 -8.50 9.11
C ALA A 215 -5.07 -8.85 8.48
N ILE A 216 -5.10 -9.49 7.30
CA ILE A 216 -6.31 -9.90 6.59
C ILE A 216 -6.32 -11.41 6.41
N ASN A 217 -7.49 -12.04 6.61
CA ASN A 217 -7.67 -13.49 6.68
C ASN A 217 -7.15 -14.28 5.47
N HIS A 218 -7.04 -13.63 4.31
CA HIS A 218 -6.63 -14.27 3.07
C HIS A 218 -5.19 -13.94 2.64
N CYS A 219 -4.46 -13.10 3.41
CA CYS A 219 -3.02 -12.95 3.30
C CYS A 219 -2.35 -14.12 4.01
N LEU A 220 -1.89 -15.11 3.24
CA LEU A 220 -1.41 -16.39 3.76
C LEU A 220 0.11 -16.43 3.94
N LEU A 221 0.85 -15.52 3.30
CA LEU A 221 2.29 -15.41 3.50
C LEU A 221 2.58 -14.74 4.85
N THR A 222 3.35 -15.41 5.69
CA THR A 222 3.76 -14.89 7.00
C THR A 222 5.04 -14.08 6.89
N ARG A 223 5.27 -13.14 7.81
CA ARG A 223 6.53 -12.39 7.86
C ARG A 223 7.71 -13.33 8.10
N GLU A 224 7.52 -14.37 8.92
CA GLU A 224 8.54 -15.39 9.19
C GLU A 224 8.94 -16.13 7.91
N GLU A 225 7.96 -16.58 7.12
CA GLU A 225 8.21 -17.26 5.85
C GLU A 225 8.89 -16.35 4.84
N LEU A 226 8.41 -15.11 4.67
CA LEU A 226 9.04 -14.17 3.75
C LEU A 226 10.50 -13.89 4.12
N ARG A 227 10.80 -13.59 5.39
CA ARG A 227 12.18 -13.37 5.88
C ARG A 227 13.08 -14.60 5.71
N ALA A 228 12.51 -15.80 5.64
CA ALA A 228 13.28 -17.05 5.46
C ALA A 228 13.59 -17.35 3.99
N GLU A 229 12.75 -16.87 3.07
CA GLU A 229 12.82 -17.19 1.64
C GLU A 229 13.33 -16.01 0.79
N THR A 230 13.49 -14.82 1.37
CA THR A 230 14.10 -13.65 0.71
C THR A 230 15.30 -13.11 1.50
N ASP A 231 16.29 -12.60 0.76
CA ASP A 231 17.46 -11.88 1.29
C ASP A 231 17.34 -10.38 0.97
N ASP A 232 17.96 -9.53 1.77
CA ASP A 232 18.07 -8.07 1.53
C ASP A 232 16.73 -7.34 1.30
N VAL A 233 15.71 -7.76 2.05
CA VAL A 233 14.37 -7.15 2.10
C VAL A 233 13.99 -6.83 3.56
N LEU A 234 13.42 -5.65 3.77
CA LEU A 234 12.91 -5.19 5.05
C LEU A 234 11.47 -5.68 5.24
N VAL A 235 11.16 -6.27 6.38
CA VAL A 235 9.82 -6.78 6.70
C VAL A 235 9.46 -6.25 8.08
N PRO A 236 8.82 -5.06 8.18
CA PRO A 236 8.53 -4.42 9.46
C PRO A 236 7.42 -5.13 10.22
N ASP A 237 7.48 -5.09 11.54
CA ASP A 237 6.37 -5.42 12.42
C ASP A 237 5.38 -4.23 12.52
N ASP A 238 4.14 -4.49 12.97
CA ASP A 238 3.13 -3.43 13.14
C ASP A 238 3.61 -2.37 14.16
N GLY A 239 3.62 -1.10 13.75
CA GLY A 239 4.14 0.04 14.51
C GLY A 239 5.65 0.30 14.32
N GLU A 240 6.37 -0.53 13.57
CA GLU A 240 7.78 -0.33 13.29
C GLU A 240 8.00 0.78 12.25
N ARG A 241 8.99 1.63 12.50
CA ARG A 241 9.47 2.66 11.58
C ARG A 241 10.73 2.18 10.88
N ILE A 242 10.71 2.24 9.56
CA ILE A 242 11.84 2.03 8.66
C ILE A 242 12.35 3.37 8.16
N GLU A 243 13.67 3.50 8.14
CA GLU A 243 14.40 4.58 7.47
C GLU A 243 15.23 3.94 6.37
N PHE A 244 15.11 4.44 5.14
CA PHE A 244 15.80 3.92 3.97
C PHE A 244 17.18 4.55 3.76
#